data_AF-A0A0E3X0G7-F1
#
_entry.id   AF-A0A0E3X0G7-F1
#
_cell.length_a   1.000
_cell.length_b   1.000
_cell.length_c   1.000
_cell.angle_alpha   90.00
_cell.angle_beta   90.00
_cell.angle_gamma   90.00
#
_symmetry.space_group_name_H-M   'P 1'
#
loop_
_entity.id
_entity.type
_entity.pdbx_description
1 polymer ?
#
loop_
_entity_poly.entity_id
_entity_poly.type
_entity_poly.pdbx_seq_one_letter_code
_entity_poly.pdbx_strand_id
1 'polypeptide(L)'
;MRATLDPEEIAKITWSFYRRNAIEGLFLSSGIMGDAEQTSQKQLEVVELLRGQGFKGYINIRVMPGTPKYLLEQIAEHANKFGVNAETTNSVNYSEICPNFDYKNDVLQRLKWTKDLIHKKRREYAGMGRLVGANDTQFVVGAVSEPDRDIVKTVDKFMDKYELRRPYFMSFDPVPDTPLEDGVASPKWREQRLYQMSFLLKDYGLRANDFDEIYNEEGFLGNADPKVMLAQSQPDRFPVDVNSADMPDLLMVPGIGPISANRIIRSRPIDSEQELARMGVVVTHARPYISINGSRQSNLASFLGACS
;
A
#
# COMPACT_ATOMS: atom_id res chain seq x y z
N MET A 1 -20.26 -18.01 -11.93
CA MET A 1 -21.17 -17.15 -12.71
C MET A 1 -20.75 -15.70 -12.48
N ARG A 2 -20.07 -15.06 -13.44
CA ARG A 2 -19.83 -13.60 -13.37
C ARG A 2 -21.14 -12.93 -13.77
N ALA A 3 -21.78 -12.22 -12.83
CA ALA A 3 -22.96 -11.42 -13.13
C ALA A 3 -22.49 -10.05 -13.64
N THR A 4 -22.94 -9.66 -14.83
CA THR A 4 -22.79 -8.29 -15.33
C THR A 4 -24.01 -7.52 -14.87
N LEU A 5 -23.80 -6.43 -14.13
CA LEU A 5 -24.87 -5.53 -13.69
C LEU A 5 -24.86 -4.29 -14.56
N ASP A 6 -26.05 -3.81 -14.92
CA ASP A 6 -26.19 -2.55 -15.66
C ASP A 6 -25.99 -1.33 -14.74
N PRO A 7 -25.56 -0.17 -15.29
CA PRO A 7 -25.31 1.03 -14.49
C PRO A 7 -26.48 1.44 -13.58
N GLU A 8 -27.71 1.36 -14.09
CA GLU A 8 -28.92 1.67 -13.33
C GLU A 8 -29.13 0.72 -12.14
N GLU A 9 -28.81 -0.57 -12.30
CA GLU A 9 -28.93 -1.57 -11.24
C GLU A 9 -27.92 -1.28 -10.11
N ILE A 10 -26.67 -0.99 -10.48
CA ILE A 10 -25.61 -0.63 -9.53
C ILE A 10 -26.01 0.63 -8.76
N ALA A 11 -26.49 1.67 -9.45
CA ALA A 11 -26.94 2.90 -8.82
C ALA A 11 -28.12 2.64 -7.86
N LYS A 12 -29.12 1.87 -8.29
CA LYS A 12 -30.29 1.52 -7.47
C LYS A 12 -29.92 0.73 -6.21
N ILE A 13 -29.05 -0.27 -6.33
CA ILE A 13 -28.58 -1.08 -5.19
C ILE A 13 -27.81 -0.19 -4.21
N THR A 14 -26.85 0.59 -4.71
CA THR A 14 -26.06 1.53 -3.90
C THR A 14 -26.95 2.51 -3.15
N TRP A 15 -27.91 3.12 -3.84
CA TRP A 15 -28.85 4.06 -3.24
C TRP A 15 -29.72 3.43 -2.15
N SER A 16 -30.15 2.18 -2.36
CA SER A 16 -30.93 1.42 -1.38
C SER A 16 -30.15 1.20 -0.08
N PHE A 17 -28.90 0.75 -0.17
CA PHE A 17 -28.05 0.55 1.01
C PHE A 17 -27.69 1.87 1.70
N TYR A 18 -27.42 2.93 0.93
CA TYR A 18 -27.08 4.25 1.48
C TYR A 18 -28.22 4.85 2.29
N ARG A 19 -29.45 4.84 1.77
CA ARG A 19 -30.62 5.37 2.49
C ARG A 19 -30.98 4.58 3.76
N ARG A 20 -30.49 3.35 3.87
CA ARG A 20 -30.64 2.50 5.07
C ARG A 20 -29.47 2.65 6.05
N ASN A 21 -28.53 3.57 5.80
CA ASN A 21 -27.28 3.74 6.56
C ASN A 21 -26.44 2.46 6.66
N ALA A 22 -26.55 1.57 5.67
CA ALA A 22 -25.78 0.31 5.64
C ALA A 22 -24.40 0.50 5.00
N ILE A 23 -24.24 1.55 4.18
CA ILE A 23 -22.98 1.94 3.55
C ILE A 23 -22.81 3.46 3.63
N GLU A 24 -21.56 3.92 3.63
CA GLU A 24 -21.20 5.35 3.53
C GLU A 24 -20.73 5.74 2.11
N GLY A 25 -20.57 4.76 1.23
CA GLY A 25 -19.95 4.96 -0.07
C GLY A 25 -19.98 3.75 -0.99
N LEU A 26 -19.53 3.96 -2.21
CA LEU A 26 -19.38 2.97 -3.27
C LEU A 26 -17.89 2.81 -3.64
N PHE A 27 -17.43 1.56 -3.69
CA PHE A 27 -16.21 1.19 -4.40
C PHE A 27 -16.61 0.52 -5.72
N LEU A 28 -16.28 1.16 -6.84
CA LEU A 28 -16.62 0.68 -8.18
C LEU A 28 -15.36 0.23 -8.91
N SER A 29 -15.33 -1.03 -9.31
CA SER A 29 -14.26 -1.63 -10.10
C SER A 29 -14.87 -2.54 -11.14
N SER A 30 -14.20 -2.69 -12.28
CA SER A 30 -14.56 -3.64 -13.33
C SER A 30 -13.44 -4.66 -13.52
N GLY A 31 -13.80 -5.86 -13.99
CA GLY A 31 -12.82 -6.80 -14.51
C GLY A 31 -12.23 -6.30 -15.82
N ILE A 32 -11.03 -6.78 -16.17
CA ILE A 32 -10.37 -6.46 -17.43
C ILE A 32 -11.03 -7.29 -18.55
N MET A 33 -12.13 -6.79 -19.09
CA MET A 33 -12.87 -7.44 -20.17
C MET A 33 -13.34 -6.41 -21.20
N GLY A 34 -13.05 -6.66 -22.47
CA GLY A 34 -13.53 -5.85 -23.59
C GLY A 34 -12.86 -4.49 -23.72
N ASP A 35 -13.61 -3.52 -24.24
CA ASP A 35 -13.13 -2.19 -24.55
C ASP A 35 -13.06 -1.31 -23.28
N ALA A 36 -11.87 -0.73 -23.04
CA ALA A 36 -11.62 0.07 -21.85
C ALA A 36 -12.43 1.36 -21.82
N GLU A 37 -12.68 1.98 -22.97
CA GLU A 37 -13.45 3.20 -23.10
C GLU A 37 -14.92 2.93 -22.77
N GLN A 38 -15.54 1.92 -23.38
CA GLN A 38 -16.91 1.49 -23.09
C GLN A 38 -17.09 1.11 -21.62
N THR A 39 -16.13 0.40 -21.03
CA THR A 39 -16.18 0.05 -19.60
C THR A 39 -16.10 1.30 -18.73
N SER A 40 -15.24 2.25 -19.07
CA SER A 40 -15.10 3.51 -18.33
C SER A 40 -16.33 4.41 -18.49
N GLN A 41 -17.00 4.38 -19.64
CA GLN A 41 -18.28 5.07 -19.86
C GLN A 41 -19.37 4.52 -18.94
N LYS A 42 -19.50 3.20 -18.85
CA LYS A 42 -20.46 2.56 -17.91
C LYS A 42 -20.14 2.93 -16.46
N GLN A 43 -18.86 2.96 -16.08
CA GLN A 43 -18.45 3.41 -14.74
C GLN A 43 -18.84 4.87 -14.49
N LEU A 44 -18.63 5.76 -15.47
CA LEU A 44 -19.03 7.17 -15.37
C LEU A 44 -20.55 7.30 -15.23
N GLU A 45 -21.32 6.56 -16.02
CA GLU A 45 -22.78 6.56 -15.98
C GLU A 45 -23.34 6.20 -14.59
N VAL A 46 -22.80 5.17 -13.94
CA VAL A 46 -23.16 4.82 -12.54
C VAL A 46 -23.01 6.03 -11.62
N VAL A 47 -21.91 6.75 -11.77
CA VAL A 47 -21.52 7.83 -10.87
C VAL A 47 -22.36 9.07 -11.14
N GLU A 48 -22.63 9.39 -12.40
CA GLU A 48 -23.52 10.46 -12.82
C GLU A 48 -24.96 10.21 -12.34
N LEU A 49 -25.47 8.99 -12.48
CA LEU A 49 -26.79 8.59 -11.96
C LEU A 49 -26.86 8.80 -10.45
N LEU A 50 -25.86 8.33 -9.70
CA LEU A 50 -25.82 8.51 -8.25
C LEU A 50 -25.78 9.99 -7.85
N ARG A 51 -24.92 10.81 -8.48
CA ARG A 51 -24.85 12.24 -8.19
C ARG A 51 -26.13 12.96 -8.58
N GLY A 52 -26.74 12.62 -9.71
CA GLY A 52 -28.02 13.16 -10.16
C GLY A 52 -29.18 12.85 -9.20
N GLN A 53 -29.14 11.71 -8.52
CA GLN A 53 -30.10 11.32 -7.48
C GLN A 53 -29.80 11.94 -6.10
N GLY A 54 -28.73 12.73 -5.97
CA GLY A 54 -28.35 13.41 -4.73
C GLY A 54 -27.47 12.59 -3.79
N PHE A 55 -26.81 11.53 -4.28
CA PHE A 55 -25.88 10.75 -3.47
C PHE A 55 -24.64 11.54 -3.06
N LYS A 56 -24.48 11.71 -1.74
CA LYS A 56 -23.35 12.42 -1.11
C LYS A 56 -22.30 11.46 -0.53
N GLY A 57 -22.54 10.16 -0.59
CA GLY A 57 -21.61 9.15 -0.12
C GLY A 57 -20.29 9.17 -0.90
N TYR A 58 -19.26 8.59 -0.28
CA TYR A 58 -17.93 8.49 -0.85
C TYR A 58 -17.93 7.60 -2.10
N ILE A 59 -17.29 8.01 -3.20
CA ILE A 59 -17.15 7.18 -4.40
C ILE A 59 -15.66 6.98 -4.70
N ASN A 60 -15.22 5.72 -4.74
CA ASN A 60 -13.90 5.31 -5.16
C ASN A 60 -13.99 4.46 -6.43
N ILE A 61 -13.28 4.83 -7.48
CA ILE A 61 -13.32 4.15 -8.78
C ILE A 61 -11.95 3.59 -9.15
N ARG A 62 -11.92 2.31 -9.52
CA ARG A 62 -10.80 1.72 -10.25
C ARG A 62 -11.08 1.80 -11.74
N VAL A 63 -10.40 2.73 -12.41
CA VAL A 63 -10.52 2.89 -13.85
C VAL A 63 -9.73 1.81 -14.56
N MET A 64 -10.16 1.48 -15.77
CA MET A 64 -9.50 0.49 -16.60
C MET A 64 -8.13 0.99 -17.09
N PRO A 65 -7.16 0.09 -17.30
CA PRO A 65 -6.07 0.36 -18.22
C PRO A 65 -6.65 0.87 -19.55
N GLY A 66 -6.05 1.90 -20.12
CA GLY A 66 -6.49 2.41 -21.42
C GLY A 66 -7.66 3.39 -21.36
N THR A 67 -8.24 3.70 -20.18
CA THR A 67 -9.27 4.75 -20.05
C THR A 67 -8.80 6.07 -20.68
N PRO A 68 -9.51 6.63 -21.67
CA PRO A 68 -9.18 7.93 -22.26
C PRO A 68 -9.15 9.05 -21.23
N LYS A 69 -8.25 10.03 -21.44
CA LYS A 69 -8.07 11.14 -20.50
C LYS A 69 -9.36 11.92 -20.24
N TYR A 70 -10.18 12.14 -21.27
CA TYR A 70 -11.42 12.91 -21.15
C TYR A 70 -12.48 12.21 -20.28
N LEU A 71 -12.50 10.87 -20.24
CA LEU A 71 -13.35 10.12 -19.32
C LEU A 71 -12.81 10.17 -17.89
N LEU A 72 -11.49 10.06 -17.72
CA LEU A 72 -10.86 10.20 -16.41
C LEU A 72 -11.11 11.59 -15.80
N GLU A 73 -11.10 12.64 -16.62
CA GLU A 73 -11.45 14.01 -16.22
C GLU A 73 -12.89 14.10 -15.73
N GLN A 74 -13.86 13.54 -16.46
CA GLN A 74 -15.27 13.49 -16.04
C GLN A 74 -15.46 12.67 -14.77
N ILE A 75 -14.82 11.51 -14.66
CA ILE A 75 -14.82 10.70 -13.44
C ILE A 75 -14.32 11.53 -12.24
N ALA A 76 -13.25 12.31 -12.42
CA ALA A 76 -12.71 13.17 -11.36
C ALA A 76 -13.66 14.31 -10.94
N GLU A 77 -14.63 14.70 -11.78
CA GLU A 77 -15.68 15.67 -11.42
C GLU A 77 -16.71 15.10 -10.45
N HIS A 78 -16.88 13.78 -10.41
CA HIS A 78 -17.96 13.14 -9.65
C HIS A 78 -17.48 12.19 -8.55
N ALA A 79 -16.33 11.54 -8.73
CA ALA A 79 -15.74 10.63 -7.75
C ALA A 79 -14.99 11.39 -6.65
N ASN A 80 -14.81 10.74 -5.49
CA ASN A 80 -13.94 11.22 -4.43
C ASN A 80 -12.53 10.67 -4.58
N LYS A 81 -12.39 9.45 -5.12
CA LYS A 81 -11.11 8.81 -5.37
C LYS A 81 -11.19 8.02 -6.67
N PHE A 82 -10.12 8.05 -7.43
CA PHE A 82 -10.01 7.37 -8.70
C PHE A 82 -8.55 7.00 -8.92
N GLY A 83 -8.31 5.86 -9.57
CA GLY A 83 -6.97 5.38 -9.86
C GLY A 83 -6.98 4.10 -10.69
N VAL A 84 -5.82 3.70 -11.18
CA VAL A 84 -5.63 2.50 -12.00
C VAL A 84 -4.73 1.51 -11.27
N ASN A 85 -4.98 0.22 -11.46
CA ASN A 85 -4.12 -0.83 -10.92
C ASN A 85 -2.88 -1.00 -11.80
N ALA A 86 -1.72 -1.14 -11.15
CA ALA A 86 -0.46 -1.44 -11.82
C ALA A 86 -0.35 -2.92 -12.18
N GLU A 87 -0.94 -3.79 -11.37
CA GLU A 87 -0.94 -5.26 -11.44
C GLU A 87 0.46 -5.89 -11.27
N THR A 88 1.52 -5.34 -11.87
CA THR A 88 2.88 -5.88 -11.79
C THR A 88 3.97 -4.80 -11.93
N THR A 89 5.24 -5.22 -12.03
CA THR A 89 6.44 -4.37 -11.93
C THR A 89 6.90 -3.77 -13.25
N ASN A 90 6.64 -4.44 -14.38
CA ASN A 90 7.18 -4.06 -15.67
C ASN A 90 6.30 -4.53 -16.85
N SER A 91 6.59 -4.03 -18.05
CA SER A 91 5.81 -4.31 -19.27
C SER A 91 5.81 -5.78 -19.69
N VAL A 92 6.92 -6.52 -19.48
CA VAL A 92 7.02 -7.94 -19.87
C VAL A 92 6.04 -8.75 -19.03
N ASN A 93 6.15 -8.64 -17.71
CA ASN A 93 5.22 -9.25 -16.76
C ASN A 93 3.77 -8.85 -17.04
N TYR A 94 3.55 -7.58 -17.40
CA TYR A 94 2.20 -7.08 -17.64
C TYR A 94 1.58 -7.72 -18.89
N SER A 95 2.36 -7.98 -19.93
CA SER A 95 1.88 -8.65 -21.13
C SER A 95 1.45 -10.10 -20.89
N GLU A 96 2.00 -10.77 -19.87
CA GLU A 96 1.58 -12.11 -19.45
C GLU A 96 0.24 -12.09 -18.69
N ILE A 97 0.02 -11.04 -17.87
CA ILE A 97 -1.20 -10.91 -17.06
C ILE A 97 -2.35 -10.29 -17.86
N CYS A 98 -2.06 -9.30 -18.70
CA CYS A 98 -3.01 -8.42 -19.38
C CYS A 98 -2.54 -8.10 -20.82
N PRO A 99 -2.56 -9.09 -21.74
CA PRO A 99 -1.97 -8.93 -23.09
C PRO A 99 -2.65 -7.87 -23.97
N ASN A 100 -3.86 -7.44 -23.62
CA ASN A 100 -4.65 -6.50 -24.43
C ASN A 100 -4.32 -5.02 -24.18
N PHE A 101 -3.41 -4.72 -23.25
CA PHE A 101 -3.09 -3.35 -22.85
C PHE A 101 -1.58 -3.10 -22.83
N ASP A 102 -1.15 -1.93 -23.30
CA ASP A 102 0.25 -1.54 -23.22
C ASP A 102 0.55 -0.93 -21.85
N TYR A 103 1.43 -1.55 -21.07
CA TYR A 103 1.70 -1.12 -19.70
C TYR A 103 2.11 0.37 -19.59
N LYS A 104 2.92 0.86 -20.53
CA LYS A 104 3.43 2.24 -20.48
C LYS A 104 2.32 3.25 -20.80
N ASN A 105 1.59 3.03 -21.89
CA ASN A 105 0.59 3.95 -22.38
C ASN A 105 -0.73 3.78 -21.63
N ASP A 106 -1.16 2.56 -21.31
CA ASP A 106 -2.49 2.28 -20.77
C ASP A 106 -2.54 2.25 -19.24
N VAL A 107 -1.41 2.03 -18.57
CA VAL A 107 -1.35 2.01 -17.09
C VAL A 107 -0.53 3.18 -16.55
N LEU A 108 0.76 3.27 -16.89
CA LEU A 108 1.66 4.27 -16.29
C LEU A 108 1.25 5.71 -16.63
N GLN A 109 0.73 5.95 -17.84
CA GLN A 109 0.21 7.25 -18.23
C GLN A 109 -1.03 7.64 -17.42
N ARG A 110 -1.90 6.68 -17.07
CA ARG A 110 -3.10 6.90 -16.26
C ARG A 110 -2.75 7.17 -14.79
N LEU A 111 -1.74 6.49 -14.25
CA LEU A 111 -1.16 6.83 -12.92
C LEU A 111 -0.67 8.28 -12.88
N LYS A 112 0.00 8.73 -13.95
CA LYS A 112 0.44 10.13 -14.09
C LYS A 112 -0.75 11.09 -14.16
N TRP A 113 -1.72 10.84 -15.04
CA TRP A 113 -2.89 11.70 -15.17
C TRP A 113 -3.72 11.77 -13.88
N THR A 114 -3.88 10.65 -13.19
CA THR A 114 -4.58 10.59 -11.91
C THR A 114 -3.91 11.49 -10.88
N LYS A 115 -2.58 11.42 -10.75
CA LYS A 115 -1.81 12.34 -9.90
C LYS A 115 -2.09 13.80 -10.24
N ASP A 116 -1.97 14.16 -11.53
CA ASP A 116 -2.14 15.54 -11.99
C ASP A 116 -3.57 16.05 -11.73
N LEU A 117 -4.58 15.19 -11.92
CA LEU A 117 -5.98 15.50 -11.65
C LEU A 117 -6.28 15.62 -10.16
N ILE A 118 -5.70 14.79 -9.31
CA ILE A 118 -5.84 14.92 -7.84
C ILE A 118 -5.32 16.28 -7.38
N HIS A 119 -4.15 16.70 -7.89
CA HIS A 119 -3.60 18.03 -7.61
C HIS A 119 -4.52 19.15 -8.08
N LYS A 120 -5.03 19.05 -9.31
CA LYS A 120 -6.01 20.00 -9.86
C LYS A 120 -7.26 20.10 -8.98
N LYS A 121 -7.89 18.96 -8.67
CA LYS A 121 -9.13 18.89 -7.89
C LYS A 121 -8.96 19.36 -6.45
N ARG A 122 -7.83 19.06 -5.80
CA ARG A 122 -7.53 19.58 -4.47
C ARG A 122 -7.41 21.10 -4.43
N ARG A 123 -6.86 21.72 -5.48
CA ARG A 123 -6.82 23.18 -5.60
C ARG A 123 -8.20 23.76 -5.85
N GLU A 124 -8.97 23.17 -6.77
CA GLU A 124 -10.33 23.61 -7.08
C GLU A 124 -11.28 23.51 -5.89
N TYR A 125 -11.17 22.45 -5.09
CA TYR A 125 -12.02 22.22 -3.92
C TYR A 125 -11.44 22.74 -2.60
N ALA A 126 -10.35 23.51 -2.65
CA ALA A 126 -9.76 24.10 -1.45
C ALA A 126 -10.79 25.00 -0.75
N GLY A 127 -11.05 24.71 0.53
CA GLY A 127 -12.05 25.45 1.33
C GLY A 127 -13.52 25.08 1.05
N MET A 128 -13.81 24.19 0.09
CA MET A 128 -15.18 23.78 -0.25
C MET A 128 -15.66 22.54 0.54
N GLY A 129 -14.82 21.97 1.41
CA GLY A 129 -15.16 20.78 2.20
C GLY A 129 -15.32 19.48 1.38
N ARG A 130 -14.97 19.49 0.08
CA ARG A 130 -15.06 18.31 -0.78
C ARG A 130 -13.77 17.49 -0.72
N LEU A 131 -13.90 16.22 -0.33
CA LEU A 131 -12.77 15.30 -0.19
C LEU A 131 -12.28 14.78 -1.56
N VAL A 132 -10.97 14.90 -1.79
CA VAL A 132 -10.24 14.27 -2.90
C VAL A 132 -9.22 13.28 -2.36
N GLY A 133 -9.46 12.00 -2.63
CA GLY A 133 -8.61 10.88 -2.29
C GLY A 133 -7.20 11.02 -2.87
N ALA A 134 -6.26 10.28 -2.27
CA ALA A 134 -4.90 10.22 -2.79
C ALA A 134 -4.78 9.20 -3.92
N ASN A 135 -3.71 9.34 -4.72
CA ASN A 135 -3.37 8.38 -5.75
C ASN A 135 -2.97 7.06 -5.09
N ASP A 136 -3.41 5.96 -5.67
CA ASP A 136 -3.12 4.61 -5.21
C ASP A 136 -3.18 3.63 -6.37
N THR A 137 -2.65 2.44 -6.13
CA THR A 137 -2.58 1.38 -7.12
C THR A 137 -2.55 0.03 -6.44
N GLN A 138 -2.69 -1.04 -7.20
CA GLN A 138 -2.65 -2.42 -6.71
C GLN A 138 -1.63 -3.23 -7.50
N PHE A 139 -0.97 -4.16 -6.83
CA PHE A 139 -0.11 -5.19 -7.41
C PHE A 139 -0.68 -6.58 -7.08
N VAL A 140 -0.66 -7.46 -8.07
CA VAL A 140 -0.85 -8.90 -7.87
C VAL A 140 0.50 -9.51 -7.57
N VAL A 141 0.62 -10.23 -6.46
CA VAL A 141 1.90 -10.73 -5.95
C VAL A 141 2.06 -12.19 -6.29
N GLY A 142 3.07 -12.52 -7.09
CA GLY A 142 3.43 -13.89 -7.45
C GLY A 142 2.66 -14.45 -8.64
N ALA A 143 2.09 -13.58 -9.48
CA ALA A 143 1.42 -14.01 -10.72
C ALA A 143 2.41 -14.53 -11.76
N VAL A 144 3.62 -13.97 -11.81
CA VAL A 144 4.65 -14.27 -12.82
C VAL A 144 6.03 -14.45 -12.17
N SER A 145 6.04 -15.00 -10.95
CA SER A 145 7.26 -15.30 -10.16
C SER A 145 8.22 -14.11 -9.98
N GLU A 146 7.71 -12.89 -9.97
CA GLU A 146 8.54 -11.70 -9.81
C GLU A 146 9.17 -11.63 -8.40
N PRO A 147 10.48 -11.30 -8.25
CA PRO A 147 11.12 -11.15 -6.95
C PRO A 147 10.51 -10.03 -6.10
N ASP A 148 10.49 -10.21 -4.77
CA ASP A 148 10.01 -9.18 -3.84
C ASP A 148 10.82 -7.88 -3.94
N ARG A 149 12.13 -8.00 -4.18
CA ARG A 149 13.02 -6.87 -4.43
C ARG A 149 12.54 -6.00 -5.59
N ASP A 150 12.04 -6.60 -6.67
CA ASP A 150 11.57 -5.87 -7.84
C ASP A 150 10.22 -5.19 -7.59
N ILE A 151 9.34 -5.85 -6.83
CA ILE A 151 8.09 -5.24 -6.37
C ILE A 151 8.40 -4.02 -5.50
N VAL A 152 9.26 -4.16 -4.50
CA VAL A 152 9.61 -3.08 -3.56
C VAL A 152 10.29 -1.91 -4.28
N LYS A 153 11.24 -2.18 -5.19
CA LYS A 153 11.88 -1.15 -6.03
C LYS A 153 10.85 -0.42 -6.90
N THR A 154 9.90 -1.14 -7.49
CA THR A 154 8.83 -0.54 -8.28
C THR A 154 7.92 0.33 -7.43
N VAL A 155 7.53 -0.16 -6.25
CA VAL A 155 6.69 0.56 -5.29
C VAL A 155 7.37 1.86 -4.84
N ASP A 156 8.62 1.83 -4.42
CA ASP A 156 9.39 3.02 -4.01
C ASP A 156 9.43 4.05 -5.17
N LYS A 157 9.78 3.61 -6.37
CA LYS A 157 9.76 4.44 -7.58
C LYS A 157 8.38 5.03 -7.88
N PHE A 158 7.31 4.26 -7.70
CA PHE A 158 5.96 4.70 -7.99
C PHE A 158 5.45 5.67 -6.93
N MET A 159 5.79 5.46 -5.65
CA MET A 159 5.52 6.40 -4.57
C MET A 159 6.14 7.77 -4.90
N ASP A 160 7.38 7.81 -5.37
CA ASP A 160 8.04 9.06 -5.77
C ASP A 160 7.41 9.68 -7.04
N LYS A 161 7.29 8.88 -8.10
CA LYS A 161 6.91 9.39 -9.43
C LYS A 161 5.44 9.78 -9.53
N TYR A 162 4.56 8.98 -8.94
CA TYR A 162 3.11 9.12 -9.03
C TYR A 162 2.47 9.62 -7.74
N GLU A 163 3.27 9.95 -6.72
CA GLU A 163 2.82 10.39 -5.40
C GLU A 163 1.79 9.42 -4.79
N LEU A 164 2.04 8.12 -4.95
CA LEU A 164 1.17 7.10 -4.38
C LEU A 164 1.20 7.22 -2.87
N ARG A 165 0.02 7.28 -2.24
CA ARG A 165 -0.05 7.32 -0.78
C ARG A 165 0.24 5.97 -0.17
N ARG A 166 -0.36 4.90 -0.71
CA ARG A 166 -0.13 3.49 -0.36
C ARG A 166 -0.42 2.60 -1.57
N PRO A 167 0.42 1.60 -1.88
CA PRO A 167 0.05 0.51 -2.76
C PRO A 167 -0.86 -0.49 -2.02
N TYR A 168 -1.63 -1.23 -2.79
CA TYR A 168 -2.32 -2.44 -2.34
C TYR A 168 -1.62 -3.66 -2.93
N PHE A 169 -1.60 -4.74 -2.17
CA PHE A 169 -1.09 -6.03 -2.60
C PHE A 169 -2.19 -7.06 -2.48
N MET A 170 -2.25 -7.95 -3.45
CA MET A 170 -3.14 -9.10 -3.46
C MET A 170 -2.32 -10.32 -3.88
N SER A 171 -2.19 -11.33 -3.02
CA SER A 171 -1.58 -12.60 -3.44
C SER A 171 -2.34 -13.17 -4.65
N PHE A 172 -1.58 -13.56 -5.67
CA PHE A 172 -2.09 -14.29 -6.81
C PHE A 172 -2.78 -15.59 -6.36
N ASP A 173 -3.96 -15.82 -6.93
CA ASP A 173 -4.74 -17.05 -6.79
C ASP A 173 -5.27 -17.40 -8.18
N PRO A 174 -4.97 -18.60 -8.73
CA PRO A 174 -5.38 -18.95 -10.07
C PRO A 174 -6.91 -18.95 -10.22
N VAL A 175 -7.39 -18.39 -11.33
CA VAL A 175 -8.83 -18.31 -11.63
C VAL A 175 -9.09 -19.08 -12.92
N PRO A 176 -10.10 -19.97 -12.96
CA PRO A 176 -10.48 -20.67 -14.18
C PRO A 176 -10.80 -19.70 -15.33
N ASP A 177 -10.54 -20.12 -16.56
CA ASP A 177 -10.78 -19.35 -17.79
C ASP A 177 -9.94 -18.06 -17.86
N THR A 178 -8.72 -18.07 -17.32
CA THR A 178 -7.76 -16.96 -17.40
C THR A 178 -6.39 -17.43 -17.89
N PRO A 179 -5.55 -16.54 -18.47
CA PRO A 179 -4.22 -16.93 -18.96
C PRO A 179 -3.31 -17.58 -17.91
N LEU A 180 -3.60 -17.39 -16.61
CA LEU A 180 -2.81 -17.89 -15.49
C LEU A 180 -3.55 -18.96 -14.68
N GLU A 181 -4.55 -19.63 -15.26
CA GLU A 181 -5.35 -20.64 -14.53
C GLU A 181 -4.53 -21.81 -13.98
N ASP A 182 -3.43 -22.18 -14.64
CA ASP A 182 -2.50 -23.24 -14.22
C ASP A 182 -1.35 -22.74 -13.31
N GLY A 183 -1.43 -21.48 -12.87
CA GLY A 183 -0.40 -20.86 -12.03
C GLY A 183 -0.36 -21.44 -10.61
N VAL A 184 0.70 -21.12 -9.86
CA VAL A 184 0.82 -21.50 -8.44
C VAL A 184 0.33 -20.35 -7.56
N ALA A 185 -0.63 -20.62 -6.68
CA ALA A 185 -1.11 -19.63 -5.73
C ALA A 185 0.03 -19.08 -4.86
N SER A 186 0.07 -17.76 -4.73
CA SER A 186 1.06 -17.06 -3.93
C SER A 186 0.68 -17.11 -2.45
N PRO A 187 1.62 -17.39 -1.54
CA PRO A 187 1.28 -17.51 -0.13
C PRO A 187 0.84 -16.16 0.46
N LYS A 188 -0.22 -16.17 1.28
CA LYS A 188 -0.78 -14.96 1.91
C LYS A 188 0.19 -14.21 2.82
N TRP A 189 1.17 -14.89 3.40
CA TRP A 189 2.18 -14.21 4.21
C TRP A 189 3.02 -13.25 3.37
N ARG A 190 3.26 -13.54 2.08
CA ARG A 190 4.05 -12.68 1.20
C ARG A 190 3.37 -11.33 0.95
N GLU A 191 2.05 -11.33 0.77
CA GLU A 191 1.21 -10.12 0.74
C GLU A 191 1.39 -9.29 2.02
N GLN A 192 1.36 -9.93 3.20
CA GLN A 192 1.58 -9.25 4.47
C GLN A 192 2.98 -8.62 4.57
N ARG A 193 4.04 -9.30 4.10
CA ARG A 193 5.41 -8.76 4.11
C ARG A 193 5.53 -7.54 3.21
N LEU A 194 4.95 -7.56 2.03
CA LEU A 194 4.96 -6.41 1.12
C LEU A 194 4.18 -5.22 1.68
N TYR A 195 3.07 -5.44 2.40
CA TYR A 195 2.40 -4.38 3.16
C TYR A 195 3.33 -3.77 4.23
N GLN A 196 4.03 -4.60 5.00
CA GLN A 196 4.99 -4.13 6.01
C GLN A 196 6.13 -3.31 5.37
N MET A 197 6.69 -3.78 4.25
CA MET A 197 7.68 -3.05 3.47
C MET A 197 7.16 -1.69 3.01
N SER A 198 5.90 -1.63 2.55
CA SER A 198 5.29 -0.36 2.14
C SER A 198 5.12 0.63 3.29
N PHE A 199 4.91 0.15 4.53
CA PHE A 199 4.90 1.01 5.71
C PHE A 199 6.30 1.52 6.04
N LEU A 200 7.32 0.67 5.95
CA LEU A 200 8.72 1.05 6.14
C LEU A 200 9.16 2.13 5.12
N LEU A 201 8.79 1.98 3.86
CA LEU A 201 8.99 3.02 2.85
C LEU A 201 8.26 4.33 3.22
N LYS A 202 6.95 4.22 3.50
CA LYS A 202 6.08 5.39 3.58
C LYS A 202 6.18 6.16 4.89
N ASP A 203 6.19 5.45 6.00
CA ASP A 203 6.02 5.98 7.35
C ASP A 203 7.35 6.05 8.12
N TYR A 204 8.38 5.29 7.70
CA TYR A 204 9.70 5.26 8.35
C TYR A 204 10.81 5.94 7.53
N GLY A 205 10.52 6.30 6.28
CA GLY A 205 11.47 7.02 5.41
C GLY A 205 12.55 6.14 4.80
N LEU A 206 12.40 4.81 4.87
CA LEU A 206 13.30 3.87 4.21
C LEU A 206 13.11 3.90 2.69
N ARG A 207 14.12 3.44 1.97
CA ARG A 207 14.21 3.32 0.52
C ARG A 207 14.37 1.87 0.11
N ALA A 208 14.10 1.56 -1.15
CA ALA A 208 14.17 0.18 -1.63
C ALA A 208 15.54 -0.50 -1.39
N ASN A 209 16.63 0.26 -1.45
CA ASN A 209 17.98 -0.28 -1.24
C ASN A 209 18.31 -0.54 0.23
N ASP A 210 17.56 0.04 1.18
CA ASP A 210 17.77 -0.23 2.61
C ASP A 210 17.44 -1.68 2.99
N PHE A 211 16.76 -2.41 2.09
CA PHE A 211 16.32 -3.78 2.27
C PHE A 211 17.23 -4.83 1.62
N ASP A 212 18.33 -4.43 0.96
CA ASP A 212 19.14 -5.36 0.16
C ASP A 212 19.65 -6.56 0.99
N GLU A 213 19.95 -6.36 2.28
CA GLU A 213 20.45 -7.38 3.22
C GLU A 213 19.39 -8.39 3.71
N ILE A 214 18.10 -8.14 3.47
CA ILE A 214 17.01 -9.00 3.98
C ILE A 214 16.36 -9.87 2.90
N TYR A 215 16.82 -9.75 1.66
CA TYR A 215 16.44 -10.64 0.58
C TYR A 215 17.37 -11.86 0.52
N ASN A 216 16.85 -12.99 0.03
CA ASN A 216 17.72 -14.10 -0.38
C ASN A 216 18.44 -13.77 -1.71
N GLU A 217 19.31 -14.67 -2.18
CA GLU A 217 20.08 -14.49 -3.43
C GLU A 217 19.18 -14.23 -4.66
N GLU A 218 17.98 -14.80 -4.67
CA GLU A 218 16.98 -14.67 -5.74
C GLU A 218 16.14 -13.39 -5.62
N GLY A 219 16.24 -12.63 -4.52
CA GLY A 219 15.52 -11.38 -4.29
C GLY A 219 14.16 -11.53 -3.60
N PHE A 220 13.89 -12.65 -2.92
CA PHE A 220 12.67 -12.92 -2.17
C PHE A 220 12.83 -12.68 -0.67
N LEU A 221 11.73 -12.31 -0.02
CA LEU A 221 11.63 -12.17 1.43
C LEU A 221 11.32 -13.52 2.10
N GLY A 222 11.84 -13.70 3.31
CA GLY A 222 11.37 -14.75 4.21
C GLY A 222 10.03 -14.40 4.87
N ASN A 223 9.40 -15.39 5.51
CA ASN A 223 8.19 -15.16 6.32
C ASN A 223 8.52 -14.66 7.73
N ALA A 224 9.25 -13.55 7.83
CA ALA A 224 9.55 -12.87 9.09
C ALA A 224 9.31 -11.38 8.94
N ASP A 225 9.05 -10.67 10.03
CA ASP A 225 8.79 -9.22 9.98
C ASP A 225 10.00 -8.48 9.37
N PRO A 226 9.84 -7.71 8.27
CA PRO A 226 10.98 -7.08 7.60
C PRO A 226 11.76 -6.12 8.48
N LYS A 227 11.10 -5.46 9.45
CA LYS A 227 11.79 -4.57 10.39
C LYS A 227 12.65 -5.35 11.37
N VAL A 228 12.18 -6.52 11.80
CA VAL A 228 12.97 -7.44 12.63
C VAL A 228 14.13 -8.01 11.82
N MET A 229 13.90 -8.42 10.57
CA MET A 229 14.96 -8.91 9.67
C MET A 229 16.05 -7.84 9.46
N LEU A 230 15.67 -6.58 9.23
CA LEU A 230 16.60 -5.45 9.14
C LEU A 230 17.40 -5.25 10.42
N ALA A 231 16.75 -5.33 11.58
CA ALA A 231 17.43 -5.17 12.85
C ALA A 231 18.43 -6.31 13.12
N GLN A 232 18.10 -7.52 12.66
CA GLN A 232 18.97 -8.70 12.77
C GLN A 232 20.17 -8.65 11.80
N SER A 233 20.00 -8.08 10.60
CA SER A 233 21.11 -7.92 9.64
C SER A 233 22.07 -6.79 10.01
N GLN A 234 21.72 -5.93 10.97
CA GLN A 234 22.53 -4.78 11.40
C GLN A 234 22.79 -4.79 12.91
N PRO A 235 23.42 -5.84 13.47
CA PRO A 235 23.58 -5.99 14.92
C PRO A 235 24.37 -4.85 15.57
N ASP A 236 25.32 -4.25 14.85
CA ASP A 236 26.17 -3.16 15.35
C ASP A 236 25.40 -1.85 15.63
N ARG A 237 24.17 -1.72 15.12
CA ARG A 237 23.29 -0.57 15.41
C ARG A 237 22.57 -0.67 16.75
N PHE A 238 22.68 -1.81 17.44
CA PHE A 238 21.93 -2.09 18.65
C PHE A 238 22.87 -2.43 19.82
N PRO A 239 22.46 -2.13 21.07
CA PRO A 239 21.20 -1.49 21.46
C PRO A 239 21.18 0.02 21.21
N VAL A 240 20.00 0.54 20.88
CA VAL A 240 19.72 1.98 20.77
C VAL A 240 19.36 2.53 22.14
N ASP A 241 20.08 3.55 22.62
CA ASP A 241 19.74 4.23 23.87
C ASP A 241 18.52 5.14 23.68
N VAL A 242 17.41 4.80 24.33
CA VAL A 242 16.13 5.51 24.17
C VAL A 242 16.18 6.97 24.62
N ASN A 243 17.15 7.35 25.45
CA ASN A 243 17.29 8.70 25.99
C ASN A 243 18.17 9.62 25.15
N SER A 244 19.01 9.07 24.27
CA SER A 244 19.94 9.86 23.45
C SER A 244 19.74 9.69 21.94
N ALA A 245 19.17 8.57 21.48
CA ALA A 245 18.98 8.26 20.06
C ALA A 245 18.18 9.34 19.30
N ASP A 246 18.46 9.48 18.02
CA ASP A 246 17.65 10.34 17.16
C ASP A 246 16.38 9.62 16.66
N MET A 247 15.58 10.34 15.85
CA MET A 247 14.35 9.78 15.30
C MET A 247 14.63 8.60 14.34
N PRO A 248 15.56 8.68 13.37
CA PRO A 248 15.95 7.54 12.54
C PRO A 248 16.32 6.27 13.34
N ASP A 249 17.13 6.38 14.37
CA ASP A 249 17.56 5.21 15.14
C ASP A 249 16.42 4.59 15.94
N LEU A 250 15.59 5.41 16.61
CA LEU A 250 14.38 4.93 17.28
C LEU A 250 13.42 4.25 16.30
N LEU A 251 13.29 4.78 15.09
CA LEU A 251 12.44 4.23 14.04
C LEU A 251 12.94 2.87 13.55
N MET A 252 14.20 2.51 13.73
CA MET A 252 14.72 1.19 13.34
C MET A 252 14.50 0.10 14.40
N VAL A 253 14.27 0.47 15.66
CA VAL A 253 14.02 -0.49 16.74
C VAL A 253 12.68 -1.23 16.52
N PRO A 254 12.67 -2.58 16.41
CA PRO A 254 11.44 -3.35 16.37
C PRO A 254 10.51 -3.03 17.55
N GLY A 255 9.21 -2.90 17.31
CA GLY A 255 8.24 -2.52 18.36
C GLY A 255 8.12 -1.02 18.65
N ILE A 256 8.99 -0.16 18.09
CA ILE A 256 8.82 1.31 18.11
C ILE A 256 8.32 1.79 16.73
N GLY A 257 7.12 2.36 16.67
CA GLY A 257 6.61 3.03 15.46
C GLY A 257 6.77 4.56 15.51
N PRO A 258 6.40 5.30 14.45
CA PRO A 258 6.57 6.75 14.39
C PRO A 258 5.85 7.51 15.51
N ILE A 259 4.68 7.04 15.93
CA ILE A 259 3.93 7.66 17.04
C ILE A 259 4.68 7.46 18.37
N SER A 260 5.13 6.24 18.66
CA SER A 260 5.86 5.95 19.90
C SER A 260 7.24 6.61 19.91
N ALA A 261 7.97 6.62 18.78
CA ALA A 261 9.26 7.31 18.65
C ALA A 261 9.13 8.81 18.98
N ASN A 262 8.11 9.47 18.43
CA ASN A 262 7.81 10.87 18.76
C ASN A 262 7.48 11.07 20.25
N ARG A 263 6.72 10.15 20.86
CA ARG A 263 6.40 10.21 22.29
C ARG A 263 7.64 10.04 23.16
N ILE A 264 8.54 9.11 22.80
CA ILE A 264 9.83 8.91 23.48
C ILE A 264 10.62 10.22 23.46
N ILE A 265 10.89 10.79 22.28
CA ILE A 265 11.69 12.02 22.14
C ILE A 265 11.13 13.16 23.01
N ARG A 266 9.81 13.33 23.03
CA ARG A 266 9.14 14.41 23.79
C ARG A 266 9.11 14.19 25.29
N SER A 267 9.27 12.96 25.76
CA SER A 267 9.06 12.59 27.16
C SER A 267 10.35 12.23 27.89
N ARG A 268 11.51 12.34 27.22
CA ARG A 268 12.82 12.10 27.84
C ARG A 268 13.03 12.97 29.08
N PRO A 269 13.70 12.45 30.12
CA PRO A 269 14.27 11.11 30.22
C PRO A 269 13.21 10.03 30.47
N ILE A 270 13.49 8.82 29.99
CA ILE A 270 12.72 7.59 30.20
C ILE A 270 13.49 6.70 31.16
N ASP A 271 12.84 6.22 32.21
CA ASP A 271 13.52 5.46 33.27
C ASP A 271 13.17 3.97 33.27
N SER A 272 12.10 3.55 32.57
CA SER A 272 11.66 2.15 32.61
C SER A 272 10.95 1.67 31.34
N GLU A 273 10.95 0.35 31.14
CA GLU A 273 10.16 -0.29 30.07
C GLU A 273 8.65 -0.05 30.23
N GLN A 274 8.15 0.12 31.46
CA GLN A 274 6.73 0.40 31.74
C GLN A 274 6.32 1.77 31.16
N GLU A 275 7.21 2.76 31.19
CA GLU A 275 6.97 4.06 30.56
C GLU A 275 6.92 3.93 29.04
N LEU A 276 7.84 3.18 28.43
CA LEU A 276 7.81 2.87 27.00
C LEU A 276 6.50 2.18 26.60
N ALA A 277 6.03 1.20 27.38
CA ALA A 277 4.75 0.53 27.14
C ALA A 277 3.57 1.52 27.15
N ARG A 278 3.53 2.46 28.12
CA ARG A 278 2.51 3.52 28.17
C ARG A 278 2.57 4.47 26.97
N MET A 279 3.74 4.62 26.36
CA MET A 279 3.92 5.39 25.12
C MET A 279 3.49 4.63 23.86
N GLY A 280 3.13 3.35 23.99
CA GLY A 280 2.70 2.48 22.90
C GLY A 280 3.82 1.68 22.24
N VAL A 281 4.99 1.57 22.89
CA VAL A 281 6.06 0.67 22.45
C VAL A 281 5.67 -0.77 22.75
N VAL A 282 5.84 -1.66 21.77
CA VAL A 282 5.74 -3.10 21.99
C VAL A 282 7.05 -3.58 22.63
N VAL A 283 7.13 -3.45 23.96
CA VAL A 283 8.36 -3.69 24.73
C VAL A 283 8.95 -5.07 24.48
N THR A 284 8.12 -6.10 24.36
CA THR A 284 8.60 -7.48 24.08
C THR A 284 9.41 -7.57 22.79
N HIS A 285 9.12 -6.73 21.80
CA HIS A 285 9.87 -6.67 20.54
C HIS A 285 11.05 -5.69 20.62
N ALA A 286 10.92 -4.59 21.35
CA ALA A 286 11.94 -3.55 21.44
C ALA A 286 13.11 -3.89 22.36
N ARG A 287 12.81 -4.59 23.46
CA ARG A 287 13.74 -4.94 24.55
C ARG A 287 15.10 -5.51 24.11
N PRO A 288 15.22 -6.40 23.10
CA PRO A 288 16.52 -6.88 22.64
C PRO A 288 17.40 -5.80 21.97
N TYR A 289 16.78 -4.69 21.57
CA TYR A 289 17.34 -3.68 20.69
C TYR A 289 17.49 -2.31 21.36
N ILE A 290 17.15 -2.18 22.65
CA ILE A 290 17.20 -0.90 23.37
C ILE A 290 18.05 -0.96 24.61
N SER A 291 18.56 0.20 25.02
CA SER A 291 19.10 0.43 26.36
C SER A 291 18.35 1.59 27.01
N ILE A 292 18.22 1.52 28.33
CA ILE A 292 17.59 2.56 29.17
C ILE A 292 18.56 2.86 30.30
N ASN A 293 19.06 4.09 30.38
CA ASN A 293 20.02 4.51 31.42
C ASN A 293 21.24 3.58 31.53
N GLY A 294 21.79 3.16 30.38
CA GLY A 294 22.93 2.22 30.30
C GLY A 294 22.61 0.77 30.64
N SER A 295 21.39 0.48 31.11
CA SER A 295 20.92 -0.88 31.34
C SER A 295 20.42 -1.48 30.02
N ARG A 296 20.89 -2.69 29.71
CA ARG A 296 20.40 -3.52 28.61
C ARG A 296 20.07 -4.91 29.16
N GLN A 297 19.04 -5.56 28.63
CA GLN A 297 18.84 -6.96 28.97
C GLN A 297 19.82 -7.80 28.15
N SER A 298 20.73 -8.50 28.83
CA SER A 298 21.60 -9.49 28.20
C SER A 298 20.73 -10.60 27.62
N ASN A 299 20.76 -10.76 26.29
CA ASN A 299 20.19 -11.94 25.66
C ASN A 299 21.01 -13.18 26.07
N LEU A 300 20.39 -14.37 26.11
CA LEU A 300 21.08 -15.61 26.49
C LEU A 300 22.35 -15.87 25.64
N ALA A 301 22.39 -15.40 24.40
CA ALA A 301 23.56 -15.45 23.51
C ALA A 301 24.75 -14.63 24.03
N SER A 302 24.53 -13.42 24.56
CA SER A 302 25.59 -12.60 25.18
C SER A 302 26.15 -13.20 26.47
N PHE A 303 25.39 -14.04 27.15
CA PHE A 303 25.85 -14.75 28.35
C PHE A 303 26.72 -15.97 28.01
N LEU A 304 26.50 -16.61 26.85
CA LEU A 304 27.27 -17.78 26.40
C LEU A 304 28.58 -17.40 25.69
N GLY A 305 28.65 -16.24 25.04
CA GLY A 305 29.87 -15.74 24.39
C GLY A 305 30.92 -15.11 25.33
N ALA A 306 30.59 -14.93 26.61
CA ALA A 306 31.52 -14.40 27.62
C ALA A 306 32.23 -15.51 28.43
N CYS A 307 31.90 -16.78 28.17
CA CYS A 307 32.48 -17.96 28.82
C CYS A 307 33.47 -18.73 27.93
N SER A 308 33.92 -18.15 26.81
CA SER A 308 34.94 -18.72 25.91
C SER A 308 36.25 -17.95 26.02
#